data_AF-A0A534UCK4-F1
#
_entry.id   AF-A0A534UCK4-F1
#
_cell.length_a   1.000
_cell.length_b   1.000
_cell.length_c   1.000
_cell.angle_alpha   90.00
_cell.angle_beta   90.00
_cell.angle_gamma   90.00
#
_symmetry.space_group_name_H-M   'P 1'
#
loop_
_entity.id
_entity.type
_entity.pdbx_description
1 polymer ?
#
loop_
_entity_poly.entity_id
_entity_poly.type
_entity_poly.pdbx_seq_one_letter_code
_entity_poly.pdbx_strand_id
1 'polypeptide(L)'
;MATVAVAFLARGADDGWDASCARFLASYRRYRPGIDHLLYVIFKGFSDACALNEAENLFKGVRQTPVFLDDNSFDIGAYIECADQISI
;
A
#
# COMPACT_ATOMS: atom_id res chain seq x y z
N MET A 1 -21.81 -8.03 7.90
CA MET A 1 -21.51 -6.58 7.83
C MET A 1 -20.47 -6.37 6.74
N ALA A 2 -20.62 -5.35 5.91
CA ALA A 2 -19.61 -4.98 4.93
C ALA A 2 -18.38 -4.40 5.67
N THR A 3 -17.18 -4.79 5.27
CA THR A 3 -15.92 -4.28 5.84
C THR A 3 -15.32 -3.29 4.85
N VAL A 4 -14.79 -2.17 5.35
CA VAL A 4 -14.13 -1.16 4.51
C VAL A 4 -12.71 -1.59 4.19
N ALA A 5 -12.31 -1.54 2.91
CA ALA A 5 -10.93 -1.69 2.49
C ALA A 5 -10.31 -0.31 2.22
N VAL A 6 -9.09 -0.09 2.72
CA VAL A 6 -8.26 1.08 2.41
C VAL A 6 -7.05 0.57 1.66
N ALA A 7 -6.86 1.02 0.42
CA ALA A 7 -5.70 0.70 -0.39
C ALA A 7 -4.72 1.87 -0.40
N PHE A 8 -3.45 1.61 -0.12
CA PHE A 8 -2.35 2.56 -0.26
C PHE A 8 -1.36 2.05 -1.31
N LEU A 9 -1.07 2.85 -2.32
CA LEU A 9 -0.09 2.52 -3.36
C LEU A 9 1.31 2.99 -2.94
N ALA A 10 2.18 2.04 -2.61
CA ALA A 10 3.62 2.25 -2.45
C ALA A 10 4.31 2.00 -3.80
N ARG A 11 4.47 3.07 -4.58
CA ARG A 11 5.06 3.03 -5.92
C ARG A 11 6.57 3.30 -5.85
N GLY A 12 7.39 2.27 -6.05
CA GLY A 12 8.86 2.37 -5.98
C GLY A 12 9.49 3.19 -7.12
N ALA A 13 8.75 3.40 -8.21
CA ALA A 13 9.20 4.19 -9.36
C ALA A 13 9.09 5.71 -9.12
N ASP A 14 8.41 6.13 -8.05
CA ASP A 14 8.27 7.54 -7.70
C ASP A 14 9.52 8.03 -6.95
N ASP A 15 10.02 9.20 -7.35
CA ASP A 15 11.06 9.90 -6.58
C ASP A 15 10.53 10.21 -5.17
N GLY A 16 11.23 9.75 -4.14
CA GLY A 16 10.84 9.95 -2.74
C GLY A 16 9.66 9.08 -2.28
N TRP A 17 9.49 7.90 -2.87
CA TRP A 17 8.48 6.91 -2.44
C TRP A 17 8.56 6.60 -0.94
N ASP A 18 9.77 6.58 -0.37
CA ASP A 18 10.07 6.32 1.03
C ASP A 18 9.50 7.40 1.95
N ALA A 19 9.70 8.67 1.59
CA ALA A 19 9.15 9.82 2.30
C ALA A 19 7.63 9.85 2.22
N SER A 20 7.05 9.46 1.08
CA SER A 20 5.60 9.33 0.90
C SER A 20 5.02 8.22 1.79
N CYS A 21 5.67 7.06 1.85
CA CYS A 21 5.29 5.96 2.75
C CYS A 21 5.38 6.39 4.23
N ALA A 22 6.47 7.03 4.61
CA ALA A 22 6.67 7.53 5.98
C ALA A 22 5.59 8.56 6.37
N ARG A 23 5.25 9.48 5.46
CA ARG A 23 4.19 10.47 5.68
C ARG A 23 2.82 9.81 5.85
N PHE A 24 2.49 8.84 5.03
CA PHE A 24 1.24 8.07 5.17
C PHE A 24 1.19 7.37 6.53
N LEU A 25 2.24 6.61 6.90
CA LEU A 25 2.31 5.90 8.17
C LEU A 25 2.21 6.84 9.38
N ALA A 26 2.85 8.01 9.32
CA ALA A 26 2.76 9.02 10.37
C ALA A 26 1.32 9.52 10.55
N SER A 27 0.60 9.78 9.45
CA SER A 27 -0.81 10.17 9.49
C SER A 27 -1.70 9.03 10.01
N TYR A 28 -1.54 7.83 9.45
CA TYR A 28 -2.33 6.64 9.76
C TYR A 28 -2.21 6.22 11.24
N ARG A 29 -1.03 6.37 11.85
CA ARG A 29 -0.81 6.10 13.29
C ARG A 29 -1.35 7.20 14.18
N ARG A 30 -1.29 8.46 13.74
CA ARG A 30 -1.68 9.62 14.54
C ARG A 30 -3.19 9.75 14.69
N TYR A 31 -3.95 9.43 13.65
CA TYR A 31 -5.38 9.66 13.61
C TYR A 31 -6.15 8.35 13.70
N ARG A 32 -7.03 8.23 14.71
CA ARG A 32 -7.94 7.09 14.82
C ARG A 32 -9.03 7.21 13.77
N PRO A 33 -9.30 6.15 12.98
CA PRO A 33 -10.38 6.17 12.00
C PRO A 33 -11.74 6.19 12.71
N GLY A 34 -12.74 6.79 12.06
CA GLY A 34 -14.13 6.79 12.54
C GLY A 34 -14.87 5.46 12.30
N ILE A 35 -14.26 4.54 11.53
CA ILE A 35 -14.79 3.22 11.21
C ILE A 35 -13.64 2.20 11.09
N ASP A 36 -13.90 0.96 11.50
CA ASP A 36 -12.98 -0.14 11.29
C ASP A 36 -12.77 -0.43 9.80
N HIS A 37 -11.53 -0.72 9.44
CA HIS A 37 -11.15 -1.01 8.06
C HIS A 37 -9.94 -1.94 8.00
N LEU A 38 -9.73 -2.53 6.83
CA LEU A 38 -8.55 -3.33 6.48
C LEU A 38 -7.64 -2.51 5.58
N LEU A 39 -6.36 -2.39 5.97
CA LEU A 39 -5.34 -1.72 5.16
C LEU A 39 -4.69 -2.73 4.21
N TYR A 40 -4.73 -2.43 2.93
CA TYR A 40 -3.99 -3.11 1.87
C TYR A 40 -2.89 -2.19 1.36
N VAL A 41 -1.65 -2.68 1.34
CA VAL A 41 -0.50 -1.92 0.82
C VAL A 41 -0.09 -2.54 -0.51
N ILE A 42 -0.27 -1.78 -1.59
CA ILE A 42 0.07 -2.19 -2.94
C ILE A 42 1.54 -1.81 -3.19
N PHE A 43 2.40 -2.80 -3.35
CA PHE A 43 3.80 -2.63 -3.73
C PHE A 43 3.93 -2.81 -5.24
N LYS A 44 4.42 -1.78 -5.94
CA LYS A 44 4.52 -1.73 -7.41
C LYS A 44 5.72 -0.88 -7.85
N GLY A 45 6.38 -1.27 -8.94
CA GLY A 45 7.42 -0.44 -9.58
C GLY A 45 8.74 -0.32 -8.82
N PHE A 46 9.07 -1.24 -7.92
CA PHE A 46 10.38 -1.26 -7.26
C PHE A 46 11.46 -1.77 -8.22
N SER A 47 12.58 -1.04 -8.31
CA SER A 47 13.69 -1.34 -9.23
C SER A 47 14.41 -2.65 -8.91
N ASP A 48 14.41 -3.04 -7.64
CA ASP A 48 15.08 -4.22 -7.14
C ASP A 48 14.46 -4.72 -5.82
N ALA A 49 14.91 -5.91 -5.40
CA ALA A 49 14.44 -6.55 -4.18
C ALA A 49 14.87 -5.83 -2.89
N CYS A 50 15.93 -5.01 -2.92
CA CYS A 50 16.37 -4.25 -1.75
C CYS A 50 15.36 -3.12 -1.47
N ALA A 51 15.01 -2.34 -2.50
CA ALA A 51 14.03 -1.27 -2.40
C ALA A 51 12.64 -1.79 -2.01
N LEU A 52 12.22 -2.93 -2.58
CA LEU A 52 10.97 -3.58 -2.17
C LEU A 52 11.00 -3.98 -0.68
N ASN A 53 12.08 -4.64 -0.25
CA ASN A 53 12.23 -5.06 1.15
C ASN A 53 12.27 -3.86 2.11
N GLU A 54 12.89 -2.74 1.72
CA GLU A 54 12.85 -1.49 2.48
C GLU A 54 11.43 -0.97 2.64
N ALA A 55 10.65 -0.93 1.56
CA ALA A 55 9.25 -0.54 1.60
C ALA A 55 8.44 -1.46 2.52
N GLU A 56 8.57 -2.77 2.38
CA GLU A 56 7.88 -3.74 3.23
C GLU A 56 8.21 -3.52 4.72
N ASN A 57 9.49 -3.24 5.03
CA ASN A 57 9.94 -2.99 6.39
C ASN A 57 9.29 -1.75 7.02
N LEU A 58 9.00 -0.70 6.25
CA LEU A 58 8.29 0.48 6.75
C LEU A 58 6.89 0.11 7.26
N PHE A 59 6.20 -0.80 6.59
CA PHE A 59 4.83 -1.19 6.89
C PHE A 59 4.69 -2.30 7.94
N LYS A 60 5.77 -2.98 8.34
CA LYS A 60 5.75 -4.03 9.39
C LYS A 60 5.16 -3.58 10.73
N GLY A 61 5.23 -2.29 11.04
CA GLY A 61 4.70 -1.72 12.28
C GLY A 61 3.21 -1.38 12.27
N VAL A 62 2.46 -1.73 11.21
CA VAL A 62 1.00 -1.55 11.14
C VAL A 62 0.33 -2.83 10.66
N ARG A 63 -0.90 -3.10 11.11
CA ARG A 63 -1.68 -4.23 10.62
C ARG A 63 -2.11 -3.93 9.18
N GLN A 64 -1.57 -4.69 8.24
CA GLN A 64 -1.80 -4.52 6.81
C GLN A 64 -1.71 -5.84 6.06
N THR A 65 -2.32 -5.91 4.88
CA THR A 65 -2.19 -7.01 3.93
C THR A 65 -1.42 -6.54 2.69
N PRO A 66 -0.24 -7.12 2.39
CA PRO A 66 0.54 -6.70 1.23
C PRO A 66 -0.11 -7.22 -0.06
N VAL A 67 -0.07 -6.41 -1.11
CA VAL A 67 -0.50 -6.75 -2.47
C VAL A 67 0.66 -6.41 -3.39
N PHE A 68 1.19 -7.39 -4.11
CA PHE A 68 2.33 -7.19 -5.01
C PHE A 68 1.81 -7.19 -6.45
N LEU A 69 2.03 -6.09 -7.17
CA LEU A 69 1.57 -5.94 -8.55
C LEU A 69 2.71 -5.57 -9.49
N ASP A 70 2.61 -6.03 -10.72
CA ASP A 70 3.53 -5.66 -11.78
C ASP A 70 3.38 -4.18 -12.16
N ASP A 71 4.44 -3.56 -12.67
CA ASP A 71 4.43 -2.17 -13.13
C ASP A 71 3.91 -2.03 -14.59
N ASN A 72 2.90 -2.82 -14.96
CA ASN A 72 2.41 -2.92 -16.34
C ASN A 72 1.21 -2.01 -16.66
N SER A 73 0.60 -1.43 -15.63
CA SER A 73 -0.59 -0.59 -15.68
C SER A 73 -0.34 0.78 -15.04
N PHE A 74 -1.15 1.79 -15.40
CA PHE A 74 -1.19 3.08 -14.69
C PHE A 74 -1.60 2.89 -13.23
N ASP A 75 -1.43 3.93 -12.39
CA ASP A 75 -1.79 3.88 -10.97
C ASP A 75 -3.23 3.41 -10.72
N ILE A 76 -4.19 3.84 -11.55
CA ILE A 76 -5.59 3.39 -11.44
C ILE A 76 -5.74 1.87 -11.66
N GLY A 77 -4.90 1.28 -12.52
CA GLY A 77 -4.87 -0.16 -12.75
C GLY A 77 -4.46 -0.92 -11.50
N ALA A 78 -3.51 -0.39 -10.72
CA ALA A 78 -3.10 -1.00 -9.46
C ALA A 78 -4.26 -1.11 -8.46
N TYR A 79 -5.14 -0.10 -8.39
CA TYR A 79 -6.32 -0.16 -7.53
C TYR A 79 -7.39 -1.13 -8.05
N ILE A 80 -7.57 -1.23 -9.37
CA ILE A 80 -8.50 -2.18 -9.99
C ILE A 80 -8.03 -3.61 -9.72
N GLU A 81 -6.77 -3.92 -10.01
CA GLU A 81 -6.18 -5.24 -9.77
C GLU A 81 -6.21 -5.62 -8.28
N CYS A 82 -5.92 -4.66 -7.39
CA CYS A 82 -6.07 -4.87 -5.95
C CYS A 82 -7.53 -5.16 -5.57
N ALA A 83 -8.50 -4.43 -6.12
CA ALA A 83 -9.92 -4.64 -5.83
C ALA A 83 -10.39 -6.02 -6.30
N ASP A 84 -9.95 -6.47 -7.49
CA ASP A 84 -10.27 -7.79 -8.03
C ASP A 84 -9.68 -8.92 -7.16
N GLN A 85 -8.48 -8.74 -6.59
CA GLN A 85 -7.85 -9.74 -5.72
C GLN A 85 -8.53 -9.89 -4.35
N ILE A 86 -9.13 -8.81 -3.82
CA ILE A 86 -9.72 -8.81 -2.46
C ILE A 86 -11.25 -8.97 -2.46
N SER A 87 -11.88 -8.84 -3.63
CA SER A 87 -13.32 -9.07 -3.81
C SER A 87 -13.57 -10.56 -3.99
N ILE A 88 -13.78 -11.26 -2.87
CA ILE A 88 -14.26 -12.66 -2.84
C ILE A 88 -15.78 -12.66 -2.81
#